data_AF-A0A1Q8ALL2-F1
#
_entry.id   AF-A0A1Q8ALL2-F1
#
_cell.length_a   1.000
_cell.length_b   1.000
_cell.length_c   1.000
_cell.angle_alpha   90.00
_cell.angle_beta   90.00
_cell.angle_gamma   90.00
#
_symmetry.space_group_name_H-M   'P 1'
#
loop_
_entity.id
_entity.type
_entity.pdbx_description
1 polymer ?
#
loop_
_entity_poly.entity_id
_entity_poly.type
_entity_poly.pdbx_seq_one_letter_code
_entity_poly.pdbx_strand_id
1 'polypeptide(L)'
;MVFNVTTVLDALDVDRSALVTFPSTGRIMKVKSYVFGPERLRAVNAFKVPQLLRGSAFFTDEVVVAVERAGLRGSRISLGLGGIAADA
;
A
#
# COMPACT_ATOMS: atom_id res chain seq x y z
N MET A 1 4.99 -1.69 -21.81
CA MET A 1 5.12 -0.47 -20.98
C MET A 1 5.32 -0.90 -19.54
N VAL A 2 6.34 -0.40 -18.86
CA VAL A 2 6.63 -0.70 -17.44
C VAL A 2 6.46 0.58 -16.65
N PHE A 3 5.60 0.58 -15.64
CA PHE A 3 5.43 1.70 -14.72
C PHE A 3 6.35 1.51 -13.51
N ASN A 4 7.36 2.36 -13.38
CA ASN A 4 8.31 2.30 -12.27
C ASN A 4 7.95 3.33 -11.20
N VAL A 5 7.44 2.87 -10.06
CA VAL A 5 7.20 3.74 -8.89
C VAL A 5 8.52 4.03 -8.19
N THR A 6 8.95 5.29 -8.24
CA THR A 6 10.21 5.78 -7.66
C THR A 6 10.04 6.35 -6.25
N THR A 7 8.83 6.76 -5.88
CA THR A 7 8.53 7.30 -4.55
C THR A 7 8.55 6.19 -3.50
N VAL A 8 9.48 6.29 -2.56
CA VAL A 8 9.50 5.46 -1.35
C VAL A 8 8.97 6.30 -0.19
N LEU A 9 7.91 5.81 0.47
CA LEU A 9 7.24 6.51 1.54
C LEU A 9 7.10 5.58 2.75
N ASP A 10 7.59 6.05 3.90
CA ASP A 10 7.41 5.36 5.17
C ASP A 10 6.00 5.64 5.72
N ALA A 11 5.00 4.96 5.16
CA ALA A 11 3.59 5.13 5.51
C ALA A 11 2.97 3.91 6.22
N LEU A 12 3.69 2.79 6.29
CA LEU A 12 3.19 1.56 6.93
C LEU A 12 3.16 1.74 8.44
N ASP A 13 1.98 1.59 9.03
CA ASP A 13 1.80 1.52 10.47
C ASP A 13 2.14 0.10 10.96
N VAL A 14 3.34 -0.06 11.49
CA VAL A 14 3.87 -1.38 11.88
C VAL A 14 3.13 -2.00 13.07
N ASP A 15 2.52 -1.17 13.92
CA ASP A 15 1.84 -1.62 15.14
C ASP A 15 0.40 -2.07 14.84
N ARG A 16 -0.27 -1.41 13.89
CA ARG A 16 -1.65 -1.74 13.48
C ARG A 16 -1.73 -2.69 12.30
N SER A 17 -0.63 -2.94 11.59
CA SER A 17 -0.58 -3.91 10.49
C SER A 17 -0.35 -5.33 10.99
N ALA A 18 -0.92 -6.33 10.32
CA ALA A 18 -0.60 -7.72 10.62
C ALA A 18 0.68 -8.13 9.88
N LEU A 19 1.76 -8.35 10.64
CA LEU A 19 3.09 -8.63 10.10
C LEU A 19 3.52 -10.08 10.34
N VAL A 20 4.34 -10.60 9.43
CA VAL A 20 5.18 -11.77 9.67
C VAL A 20 6.63 -11.30 9.63
N THR A 21 7.37 -11.57 10.69
CA THR A 21 8.77 -11.16 10.84
C THR A 21 9.71 -12.36 10.85
N PHE A 22 10.99 -12.13 10.54
CA PHE A 22 12.03 -13.14 10.72
C PHE A 22 12.35 -13.28 12.21
N PRO A 23 12.24 -14.48 12.82
CA PRO A 23 12.49 -14.66 14.26
C PRO A 23 13.88 -14.21 14.70
N SER A 24 14.89 -14.34 13.83
CA SER A 24 16.28 -14.01 14.12
C SER A 24 16.63 -12.52 14.03
N THR A 25 15.84 -11.71 13.31
CA THR A 25 16.20 -10.30 13.04
C THR A 25 15.08 -9.30 13.32
N GLY A 26 13.85 -9.77 13.55
CA GLY A 26 12.66 -8.92 13.66
C GLY A 26 12.24 -8.22 12.37
N ARG A 27 13.02 -8.32 11.28
CA ARG A 27 12.70 -7.69 9.99
C ARG A 27 11.39 -8.24 9.42
N ILE A 28 10.61 -7.37 8.79
CA ILE A 28 9.37 -7.74 8.11
C ILE A 28 9.69 -8.69 6.94
N MET A 29 9.10 -9.88 6.97
CA MET A 29 9.15 -10.86 5.90
C MET A 29 7.96 -10.68 4.95
N LYS A 30 6.76 -10.50 5.52
CA LYS A 30 5.51 -10.29 4.77
C LYS A 30 4.53 -9.48 5.59
N VAL A 31 3.75 -8.64 4.91
CA VAL A 31 2.58 -7.95 5.49
C VAL A 31 1.33 -8.72 5.07
N LYS A 32 0.52 -9.16 6.04
CA LYS A 32 -0.74 -9.88 5.83
C LYS A 32 -1.91 -8.90 5.64
N SER A 33 -1.97 -7.85 6.45
CA SER A 33 -2.91 -6.74 6.31
C SER A 33 -2.14 -5.42 6.44
N TYR A 34 -2.47 -4.46 5.58
CA TYR A 34 -1.80 -3.17 5.54
C TYR A 34 -2.65 -2.12 6.23
N VAL A 35 -2.04 -1.38 7.15
CA VAL A 35 -2.58 -0.11 7.66
C VAL A 35 -1.59 0.98 7.29
N PHE A 36 -2.07 2.00 6.58
CA PHE A 36 -1.25 3.15 6.21
C PHE A 36 -1.70 4.40 6.97
N GLY A 37 -0.75 5.24 7.36
CA GLY A 37 -1.04 6.52 8.00
C GLY A 37 -1.61 7.52 6.98
N PRO A 38 -2.90 7.94 7.09
CA PRO A 38 -3.56 8.75 6.07
C PRO A 38 -2.89 10.11 5.85
N GLU A 39 -2.37 10.74 6.91
CA GLU A 39 -1.66 12.01 6.82
C GLU A 39 -0.43 11.95 5.91
N ARG A 40 0.24 10.79 5.85
CA ARG A 40 1.44 10.61 5.03
C ARG A 40 1.12 10.42 3.55
N LEU A 41 -0.12 10.05 3.23
CA LEU A 41 -0.56 9.74 1.87
C LEU A 41 -1.08 10.96 1.10
N ARG A 42 -1.37 12.09 1.77
CA ARG A 42 -2.03 13.27 1.18
C ARG A 42 -1.32 13.87 -0.04
N ALA A 43 -0.01 13.66 -0.17
CA ALA A 43 0.81 14.27 -1.23
C ALA A 43 1.32 13.26 -2.27
N VAL A 44 0.82 12.01 -2.29
CA VAL A 44 1.31 10.97 -3.21
C VAL A 44 0.18 10.21 -3.88
N ASN A 45 0.42 9.80 -5.13
CA ASN A 45 -0.52 9.00 -5.91
C ASN A 45 -0.11 7.52 -6.01
N ALA A 46 1.19 7.27 -6.01
CA ALA A 46 1.76 5.93 -6.01
C ALA A 46 3.04 5.92 -5.17
N PHE A 47 3.26 4.85 -4.41
CA PHE A 47 4.44 4.72 -3.56
C PHE A 47 4.82 3.25 -3.31
N LYS A 48 6.06 3.07 -2.85
CA LYS A 48 6.56 1.84 -2.24
C LYS A 48 6.84 2.08 -0.77
N VAL A 49 6.77 1.02 0.03
CA VAL A 49 7.18 1.07 1.45
C VAL A 49 8.62 0.60 1.60
N PRO A 50 9.42 1.23 2.48
CA PRO A 50 10.85 0.91 2.61
C PRO A 50 11.10 -0.53 3.08
N GLN A 51 10.15 -1.14 3.79
CA GLN A 51 10.26 -2.50 4.30
C GLN A 51 10.09 -3.55 3.18
N LEU A 52 9.48 -3.21 2.04
CA LEU A 52 9.14 -4.12 0.95
C LEU A 52 9.44 -3.52 -0.44
N LEU A 53 10.64 -2.95 -0.65
CA LEU A 53 11.02 -2.27 -1.90
C LEU A 53 10.89 -3.11 -3.20
N ARG A 54 11.04 -4.43 -3.06
CA ARG A 54 10.89 -5.41 -4.16
C ARG A 54 9.46 -5.97 -4.28
N GLY A 55 8.56 -5.56 -3.38
CA GLY A 55 7.17 -5.98 -3.37
C GLY A 55 6.28 -5.09 -4.23
N SER A 56 4.97 -5.15 -3.95
CA SER A 56 3.94 -4.38 -4.64
C SER A 56 4.14 -2.88 -4.51
N ALA A 57 3.74 -2.14 -5.55
CA ALA A 57 3.45 -0.73 -5.43
C ALA A 57 2.04 -0.51 -4.89
N PHE A 58 1.84 0.59 -4.19
CA PHE A 58 0.56 1.02 -3.65
C PHE A 58 0.11 2.27 -4.38
N PHE A 59 -1.21 2.40 -4.54
CA PHE A 59 -1.86 3.54 -5.16
C PHE A 59 -2.90 4.08 -4.20
N THR A 60 -3.09 5.40 -4.18
CA THR A 60 -4.15 6.03 -3.39
C THR A 60 -5.50 5.91 -4.08
N ASP A 61 -6.57 6.11 -3.32
CA ASP A 61 -7.94 6.03 -3.81
C ASP A 61 -8.20 7.00 -4.97
N GLU A 62 -7.56 8.17 -4.99
CA GLU A 62 -7.65 9.12 -6.08
C GLU A 62 -7.25 8.50 -7.44
N VAL A 63 -6.18 7.69 -7.45
CA VAL A 63 -5.74 6.96 -8.65
C VAL A 63 -6.74 5.88 -9.03
N VAL A 64 -7.27 5.14 -8.04
CA VAL A 64 -8.26 4.09 -8.28
C VAL A 64 -9.50 4.67 -8.97
N VAL A 65 -10.04 5.76 -8.41
CA VAL A 65 -11.20 6.49 -8.97
C VAL A 65 -10.90 7.00 -10.38
N ALA A 66 -9.70 7.53 -10.63
CA ALA A 66 -9.32 8.02 -11.95
C ALA A 66 -9.24 6.89 -13.00
N VAL A 67 -8.67 5.74 -12.65
CA VAL A 67 -8.59 4.55 -13.52
C VAL A 67 -9.99 4.02 -13.86
N GLU A 68 -10.86 3.92 -12.85
CA GLU A 68 -12.24 3.47 -13.04
C GLU A 68 -13.02 4.42 -13.97
N ARG A 69 -12.94 5.73 -13.74
CA ARG A 69 -13.58 6.75 -14.58
C ARG A 69 -13.06 6.75 -16.02
N ALA A 70 -11.78 6.46 -16.21
CA ALA A 70 -11.17 6.38 -17.53
C ALA A 70 -11.62 5.14 -18.32
N GLY A 71 -12.31 4.17 -17.70
CA GLY A 71 -12.80 2.96 -18.37
C GLY A 71 -11.66 2.10 -18.93
N LEU A 72 -10.48 2.14 -18.30
CA LEU A 72 -9.31 1.40 -18.75
C LEU A 72 -9.60 -0.10 -18.71
N ARG A 73 -9.41 -0.77 -19.86
CA ARG A 73 -9.59 -2.22 -19.98
C ARG A 73 -8.29 -2.94 -19.59
N GLY A 74 -8.41 -4.11 -18.99
CA GLY A 74 -7.27 -4.95 -18.62
C GLY A 74 -6.56 -4.53 -17.32
N SER A 75 -7.05 -3.52 -16.61
CA SER A 75 -6.61 -3.19 -15.24
C SER A 75 -7.37 -4.03 -14.21
N ARG A 76 -6.65 -4.56 -13.22
CA ARG A 76 -7.24 -5.12 -12.01
C ARG A 76 -6.64 -4.40 -10.82
N ILE A 77 -7.49 -3.69 -10.07
CA ILE A 77 -7.12 -3.05 -8.80
C ILE A 77 -7.60 -3.98 -7.69
N SER A 78 -6.70 -4.35 -6.78
CA SER A 78 -7.05 -5.11 -5.58
C SER A 78 -6.93 -4.20 -4.37
N LEU A 79 -8.00 -4.11 -3.59
CA LEU A 79 -7.94 -3.48 -2.28
C LEU A 79 -6.98 -4.29 -1.40
N GLY A 80 -5.95 -3.62 -0.88
CA GLY A 80 -5.22 -4.16 0.25
C GLY A 80 -6.22 -4.22 1.40
N LEU A 81 -6.57 -5.43 1.88
CA LEU A 81 -7.47 -5.62 3.01
C LEU A 81 -6.85 -4.98 4.27
N GLY A 82 -7.03 -3.68 4.43
CA GLY A 82 -7.03 -2.96 5.69
C GLY A 82 -8.48 -2.89 6.13
N GLY A 83 -8.78 -3.40 7.32
CA GLY A 83 -10.12 -3.31 7.87
C GLY A 83 -10.57 -1.86 7.90
N ILE A 84 -11.73 -1.60 7.29
CA ILE A 84 -12.61 -0.53 7.71
C ILE A 84 -12.90 -0.77 9.19
N ALA A 85 -12.20 -0.06 10.08
CA ALA A 85 -12.76 0.25 11.38
C ALA A 85 -13.93 1.21 11.09
N ALA A 86 -15.10 0.63 10.85
CA ALA A 86 -16.35 1.34 10.98
C ALA A 86 -16.51 1.59 12.48
N ASP A 87 -16.16 2.79 12.92
CA ASP A 87 -16.65 3.29 14.20
C ASP A 87 -18.15 3.52 14.04
N ALA A 88 -18.95 2.64 14.66
CA ALA A 88 -20.36 2.83 14.97
C ALA A 88 -20.64 2.22 16.34
#